data_AF-A0A818NLK9-F1
#
_entry.id   AF-A0A818NLK9-F1
#
_cell.length_a   1.000
_cell.length_b   1.000
_cell.length_c   1.000
_cell.angle_alpha   90.00
_cell.angle_beta   90.00
_cell.angle_gamma   90.00
#
_symmetry.space_group_name_H-M   'P 1'
#
loop_
_entity.id
_entity.type
_entity.pdbx_description
1 polymer ?
#
loop_
_entity_poly.entity_id
_entity_poly.type
_entity_poly.pdbx_seq_one_letter_code
_entity_poly.pdbx_strand_id
1 'polypeptide(L)'
;MPHLNLSAVNQNLKLYYEIHGSGENKILLIMGLLTEGAAWSRQIEFFAAKSDYQCVTYDNRGCGRSSAPLFPYYTTSQMAKDALALIDHLQWKQCHVVGISMGGMIALEFALLAPKRILSLTLLATHAGGLSGQAPFAGINHILQSMLLRDENAVIENVMAMLYSKKTLADPEKRKSFYDYHIERFRKRIPPSLSGLIGHLAAVVRHYISYADLLKIRYSPFDCLIMVGTEDRLVREANSYMLQRVLGCRLIKCDGAGHGLQGECVEEINQELFKMFESVRKNDSIKKSDTNISNEHQTEILALEQCCQHRTHCLVYDIIGFVKGLFLGMILYSSLSIVGLTKTQLAGIHLTFESVILLACLNGLRRSVACVFRIFRARQFVKKHHLQLDRATHQGGIGITLPEKSKTGIPSDCGFEFPIHSLIVIANLIGIVYWLRPYGQKI
;
A
#
# COMPACT_ATOMS: atom_id res chain seq x y z
N MET A 1 -26.18 -16.34 -6.13
CA MET A 1 -24.76 -15.99 -5.91
C MET A 1 -24.64 -15.28 -4.57
N PRO A 2 -23.63 -15.56 -3.73
CA PRO A 2 -23.56 -15.01 -2.37
C PRO A 2 -23.27 -13.51 -2.41
N HIS A 3 -24.06 -12.73 -1.67
CA HIS A 3 -23.81 -11.30 -1.45
C HIS A 3 -23.98 -10.97 0.02
N LEU A 4 -23.05 -10.21 0.57
CA LEU A 4 -23.17 -9.60 1.90
C LEU A 4 -23.68 -8.17 1.74
N ASN A 5 -24.79 -7.85 2.40
CA ASN A 5 -25.28 -6.48 2.51
C ASN A 5 -24.63 -5.80 3.73
N LEU A 6 -23.80 -4.79 3.47
CA LEU A 6 -23.23 -3.92 4.48
C LEU A 6 -24.03 -2.62 4.53
N SER A 7 -24.65 -2.34 5.68
CA SER A 7 -25.22 -1.03 5.98
C SER A 7 -24.10 -0.12 6.48
N ALA A 8 -23.25 0.39 5.57
CA ALA A 8 -22.37 1.50 5.91
C ALA A 8 -23.18 2.81 5.87
N VAL A 9 -22.83 3.77 6.72
CA VAL A 9 -23.49 5.09 6.87
C VAL A 9 -24.00 5.61 5.51
N ASN A 10 -25.34 5.61 5.35
CA ASN A 10 -26.14 6.08 4.22
C ASN A 10 -26.06 5.33 2.86
N GLN A 11 -25.45 4.15 2.71
CA GLN A 11 -25.59 3.34 1.49
C GLN A 11 -25.56 1.81 1.78
N ASN A 12 -26.55 1.08 1.24
CA ASN A 12 -26.56 -0.38 1.21
C ASN A 12 -25.49 -0.89 0.22
N LEU A 13 -24.26 -1.10 0.71
CA LEU A 13 -23.17 -1.68 -0.07
C LEU A 13 -23.33 -3.20 -0.13
N LYS A 14 -23.37 -3.77 -1.33
CA LYS A 14 -23.35 -5.23 -1.52
C LYS A 14 -21.96 -5.68 -1.89
N LEU A 15 -21.37 -6.57 -1.10
CA LEU A 15 -20.11 -7.23 -1.44
C LEU A 15 -20.40 -8.62 -2.00
N TYR A 16 -19.88 -8.89 -3.19
CA TYR A 16 -19.83 -10.24 -3.73
C TYR A 16 -18.67 -11.00 -3.12
N TYR A 17 -18.90 -12.24 -2.71
CA TYR A 17 -17.85 -13.12 -2.19
C TYR A 17 -18.10 -14.57 -2.60
N GLU A 18 -17.04 -15.37 -2.55
CA GLU A 18 -17.07 -16.80 -2.77
C GLU A 18 -16.32 -17.52 -1.65
N ILE A 19 -16.87 -18.64 -1.20
CA ILE A 19 -16.25 -19.52 -0.23
C ILE A 19 -15.94 -20.84 -0.93
N HIS A 20 -14.74 -21.36 -0.69
CA HIS A 20 -14.25 -22.61 -1.27
C HIS A 20 -13.63 -23.47 -0.16
N GLY A 21 -13.94 -24.77 -0.15
CA GLY A 21 -13.56 -25.67 0.95
C GLY A 21 -14.41 -25.49 2.22
N SER A 22 -14.15 -26.34 3.22
CA SER A 22 -14.94 -26.41 4.46
C SER A 22 -14.10 -26.58 5.74
N GLY A 23 -12.79 -26.56 5.63
CA GLY A 23 -11.90 -26.82 6.76
C GLY A 23 -11.80 -25.67 7.77
N GLU A 24 -11.20 -25.95 8.92
CA GLU A 24 -11.09 -24.99 10.04
C GLU A 24 -10.07 -23.88 9.78
N ASN A 25 -9.06 -24.11 8.93
CA ASN A 25 -8.04 -23.11 8.62
C ASN A 25 -8.58 -22.12 7.59
N LYS A 26 -8.89 -20.92 8.08
CA LYS A 26 -9.57 -19.88 7.31
C LYS A 26 -8.58 -18.99 6.57
N ILE A 27 -8.77 -18.77 5.28
CA ILE A 27 -7.91 -17.93 4.44
C ILE A 27 -8.74 -16.82 3.78
N LEU A 28 -8.41 -15.56 4.04
CA LEU A 28 -8.95 -14.39 3.38
C LEU A 28 -8.00 -13.92 2.27
N LEU A 29 -8.49 -13.95 1.02
CA LEU A 29 -7.75 -13.60 -0.18
C LEU A 29 -8.23 -12.25 -0.74
N ILE A 30 -7.38 -11.23 -0.67
CA ILE A 30 -7.71 -9.85 -1.05
C ILE A 30 -7.00 -9.47 -2.36
N MET A 31 -7.78 -9.22 -3.41
CA MET A 31 -7.27 -8.93 -4.75
C MET A 31 -6.91 -7.44 -4.94
N GLY A 32 -6.10 -7.17 -5.96
CA GLY A 32 -5.57 -5.85 -6.29
C GLY A 32 -6.52 -4.92 -7.07
N LEU A 33 -5.91 -3.88 -7.64
CA LEU A 33 -6.58 -2.82 -8.40
C LEU A 33 -7.46 -3.40 -9.53
N LEU A 34 -8.76 -3.04 -9.54
CA LEU A 34 -9.72 -3.31 -10.63
C LEU A 34 -9.80 -4.78 -11.07
N THR A 35 -9.46 -5.70 -10.18
CA THR A 35 -9.41 -7.14 -10.47
C THR A 35 -10.32 -7.89 -9.50
N GLU A 36 -11.17 -8.78 -10.03
CA GLU A 36 -12.10 -9.58 -9.24
C GLU A 36 -11.38 -10.62 -8.38
N GLY A 37 -12.00 -11.01 -7.26
CA GLY A 37 -11.48 -12.03 -6.34
C GLY A 37 -11.17 -13.37 -7.03
N ALA A 38 -11.93 -13.71 -8.10
CA ALA A 38 -11.71 -14.90 -8.92
C ALA A 38 -10.28 -15.02 -9.52
N ALA A 39 -9.51 -13.92 -9.53
CA ALA A 39 -8.10 -13.93 -9.88
C ALA A 39 -7.19 -14.77 -8.96
N TRP A 40 -7.70 -15.20 -7.81
CA TRP A 40 -7.04 -16.12 -6.89
C TRP A 40 -7.29 -17.60 -7.20
N SER A 41 -7.92 -17.94 -8.34
CA SER A 41 -8.37 -19.31 -8.64
C SER A 41 -7.32 -20.39 -8.39
N ARG A 42 -6.06 -20.16 -8.78
CA ARG A 42 -4.96 -21.12 -8.62
C ARG A 42 -4.59 -21.39 -7.15
N GLN A 43 -4.65 -20.37 -6.30
CA GLN A 43 -4.45 -20.51 -4.85
C GLN A 43 -5.68 -21.17 -4.21
N ILE A 44 -6.88 -20.77 -4.63
CA ILE A 44 -8.15 -21.33 -4.17
C ILE A 44 -8.20 -22.84 -4.45
N GLU A 45 -7.91 -23.26 -5.68
CA GLU A 45 -7.89 -24.67 -6.10
C GLU A 45 -6.91 -25.48 -5.23
N PHE A 46 -5.70 -24.96 -4.99
CA PHE A 46 -4.69 -25.64 -4.19
C PHE A 46 -5.11 -25.84 -2.73
N PHE A 47 -5.69 -24.82 -2.09
CA PHE A 47 -6.08 -24.88 -0.68
C PHE A 47 -7.43 -25.56 -0.48
N ALA A 48 -8.43 -25.31 -1.34
CA ALA A 48 -9.74 -25.94 -1.24
C ALA A 48 -9.71 -27.45 -1.52
N ALA A 49 -8.72 -27.94 -2.25
CA ALA A 49 -8.46 -29.38 -2.39
C ALA A 49 -7.98 -30.06 -1.10
N LYS A 50 -7.60 -29.29 -0.07
CA LYS A 50 -7.19 -29.79 1.24
C LYS A 50 -8.36 -29.70 2.22
N SER A 51 -8.70 -30.82 2.87
CA SER A 51 -9.83 -30.93 3.82
C SER A 51 -9.79 -29.91 4.94
N ASP A 52 -8.58 -29.50 5.34
CA ASP A 52 -8.35 -28.69 6.53
C ASP A 52 -8.47 -27.18 6.26
N TYR A 53 -8.68 -26.76 5.00
CA TYR A 53 -8.70 -25.35 4.61
C TYR A 53 -10.06 -24.89 4.09
N GLN A 54 -10.35 -23.61 4.32
CA GLN A 54 -11.46 -22.90 3.72
C GLN A 54 -10.99 -21.50 3.28
N CYS A 55 -11.16 -21.19 2.00
CA CYS A 55 -10.81 -19.91 1.42
C CYS A 55 -12.05 -19.05 1.25
N VAL A 56 -11.92 -17.75 1.50
CA VAL A 56 -12.86 -16.73 1.05
C VAL A 56 -12.12 -15.72 0.18
N THR A 57 -12.71 -15.38 -0.96
CA THR A 57 -12.33 -14.20 -1.73
C THR A 57 -13.56 -13.36 -2.01
N TYR A 58 -13.36 -12.09 -2.33
CA TYR A 58 -14.44 -11.15 -2.58
C TYR A 58 -14.01 -10.09 -3.58
N ASP A 59 -15.00 -9.48 -4.22
CA ASP A 59 -14.76 -8.32 -5.08
C ASP A 59 -14.75 -7.06 -4.21
N ASN A 60 -13.67 -6.28 -4.25
CA ASN A 60 -13.63 -4.99 -3.58
C ASN A 60 -14.75 -4.07 -4.09
N ARG A 61 -15.26 -3.17 -3.24
CA ARG A 61 -16.22 -2.12 -3.64
C ARG A 61 -15.76 -1.43 -4.93
N GLY A 62 -16.64 -1.26 -5.90
CA GLY A 62 -16.27 -0.65 -7.20
C GLY A 62 -15.70 -1.62 -8.24
N CYS A 63 -15.58 -2.91 -7.92
CA CYS A 63 -15.07 -3.93 -8.83
C CYS A 63 -16.03 -5.11 -8.93
N GLY A 64 -16.04 -5.78 -10.09
CA GLY A 64 -16.74 -7.02 -10.33
C GLY A 64 -18.23 -6.94 -9.98
N ARG A 65 -18.68 -7.89 -9.16
CA ARG A 65 -20.09 -8.04 -8.74
C ARG A 65 -20.44 -7.26 -7.47
N SER A 66 -19.48 -6.53 -6.90
CA SER A 66 -19.70 -5.68 -5.74
C SER A 66 -20.26 -4.31 -6.14
N SER A 67 -21.01 -3.69 -5.22
CA SER A 67 -21.53 -2.34 -5.40
C SER A 67 -20.41 -1.32 -5.62
N ALA A 68 -20.67 -0.33 -6.47
CA ALA A 68 -19.76 0.75 -6.80
C ALA A 68 -20.30 2.10 -6.31
N PRO A 69 -20.24 2.38 -4.99
CA PRO A 69 -20.77 3.62 -4.43
C PRO A 69 -20.10 4.85 -5.08
N LEU A 70 -20.74 6.01 -5.00
CA LEU A 70 -20.13 7.26 -5.48
C LEU A 70 -18.97 7.70 -4.56
N PHE A 71 -18.14 8.63 -5.02
CA PHE A 71 -17.10 9.25 -4.20
C PHE A 71 -17.72 9.94 -2.96
N PRO A 72 -17.07 10.03 -1.77
CA PRO A 72 -15.66 9.77 -1.44
C PRO A 72 -15.34 8.40 -0.80
N TYR A 73 -16.20 7.39 -0.93
CA TYR A 73 -16.14 6.17 -0.13
C TYR A 73 -15.06 5.13 -0.54
N TYR A 74 -13.89 5.58 -1.02
CA TYR A 74 -12.80 4.71 -1.45
C TYR A 74 -11.48 5.07 -0.76
N THR A 75 -11.17 4.33 0.29
CA THR A 75 -9.84 4.28 0.93
C THR A 75 -9.51 2.83 1.27
N THR A 76 -8.23 2.50 1.35
CA THR A 76 -7.78 1.16 1.76
C THR A 76 -8.25 0.83 3.19
N SER A 77 -8.28 1.80 4.10
CA SER A 77 -8.84 1.62 5.44
C SER A 77 -10.34 1.28 5.42
N GLN A 78 -11.10 1.87 4.49
CA GLN A 78 -12.52 1.57 4.36
C GLN A 78 -12.74 0.17 3.73
N MET A 79 -11.91 -0.21 2.77
CA MET A 79 -11.91 -1.57 2.21
C MET A 79 -11.45 -2.62 3.23
N ALA A 80 -10.61 -2.26 4.21
CA ALA A 80 -10.27 -3.14 5.32
C ALA A 80 -11.44 -3.35 6.28
N LYS A 81 -12.27 -2.34 6.51
CA LYS A 81 -13.53 -2.48 7.26
C LYS A 81 -14.52 -3.40 6.54
N ASP A 82 -14.55 -3.34 5.22
CA ASP A 82 -15.37 -4.25 4.40
C ASP A 82 -14.94 -5.71 4.56
N ALA A 83 -13.63 -5.95 4.47
CA ALA A 83 -13.05 -7.27 4.73
C ALA A 83 -13.38 -7.76 6.14
N LEU A 84 -13.26 -6.90 7.16
CA LEU A 84 -13.60 -7.26 8.54
C LEU A 84 -15.08 -7.62 8.67
N ALA A 85 -15.97 -6.83 8.08
CA ALA A 85 -17.40 -7.09 8.10
C ALA A 85 -17.77 -8.39 7.36
N LEU A 86 -17.04 -8.74 6.30
CA LEU A 86 -17.18 -10.05 5.64
C LEU A 86 -16.78 -11.19 6.59
N ILE A 87 -15.63 -11.09 7.26
CA ILE A 87 -15.16 -12.12 8.19
C ILE A 87 -16.10 -12.24 9.41
N ASP A 88 -16.68 -11.14 9.88
CA ASP A 88 -17.71 -11.13 10.92
C ASP A 88 -19.00 -11.81 10.45
N HIS A 89 -19.45 -11.52 9.23
CA HIS A 89 -20.62 -12.17 8.63
C HIS A 89 -20.44 -13.68 8.51
N LEU A 90 -19.22 -14.12 8.16
CA LEU A 90 -18.86 -15.54 8.09
C LEU A 90 -18.59 -16.18 9.46
N GLN A 91 -18.66 -15.38 10.54
CA GLN A 91 -18.40 -15.81 11.92
C GLN A 91 -17.00 -16.40 12.11
N TRP A 92 -16.03 -15.96 11.31
CA TRP A 92 -14.65 -16.41 11.41
C TRP A 92 -13.92 -15.66 12.52
N LYS A 93 -13.51 -16.37 13.58
CA LYS A 93 -12.81 -15.75 14.71
C LYS A 93 -11.43 -15.21 14.31
N GLN A 94 -10.67 -15.99 13.55
CA GLN A 94 -9.36 -15.60 13.03
C GLN A 94 -9.17 -16.21 11.64
N CYS A 95 -8.30 -15.61 10.83
CA CYS A 95 -7.95 -16.13 9.51
C CYS A 95 -6.53 -15.74 9.11
N HIS A 96 -5.96 -16.47 8.17
CA HIS A 96 -4.79 -16.02 7.42
C HIS A 96 -5.22 -14.95 6.42
N VAL A 97 -4.53 -13.81 6.40
CA VAL A 97 -4.84 -12.70 5.49
C VAL A 97 -3.76 -12.62 4.42
N VAL A 98 -4.16 -12.75 3.16
CA VAL A 98 -3.25 -12.71 2.00
C VAL A 98 -3.74 -11.63 1.05
N GLY A 99 -2.90 -10.63 0.79
CA GLY A 99 -3.23 -9.51 -0.08
C GLY A 99 -2.17 -9.28 -1.14
N ILE A 100 -2.60 -8.99 -2.39
CA ILE A 100 -1.70 -8.62 -3.48
C ILE A 100 -1.93 -7.18 -3.94
N SER A 101 -0.86 -6.42 -4.17
CA SER A 101 -0.94 -5.05 -4.71
C SER A 101 -1.81 -4.15 -3.81
N MET A 102 -2.86 -3.52 -4.34
CA MET A 102 -3.86 -2.82 -3.54
C MET A 102 -4.47 -3.70 -2.43
N GLY A 103 -4.63 -5.00 -2.66
CA GLY A 103 -5.06 -5.96 -1.64
C GLY A 103 -4.07 -6.10 -0.49
N GLY A 104 -2.76 -5.96 -0.75
CA GLY A 104 -1.74 -5.89 0.29
C GLY A 104 -1.82 -4.60 1.12
N MET A 105 -2.19 -3.48 0.49
CA MET A 105 -2.45 -2.22 1.19
C MET A 105 -3.66 -2.33 2.13
N ILE A 106 -4.72 -2.99 1.65
CA ILE A 106 -5.91 -3.31 2.45
C ILE A 106 -5.53 -4.26 3.60
N ALA A 107 -4.67 -5.25 3.36
CA ALA A 107 -4.22 -6.18 4.39
C ALA A 107 -3.39 -5.48 5.50
N LEU A 108 -2.55 -4.50 5.15
CA LEU A 108 -1.86 -3.66 6.15
C LEU A 108 -2.84 -2.86 7.02
N GLU A 109 -3.86 -2.26 6.41
CA GLU A 109 -4.91 -1.55 7.14
C GLU A 109 -5.73 -2.49 8.03
N PHE A 110 -6.04 -3.70 7.54
CA PHE A 110 -6.73 -4.74 8.31
C PHE A 110 -5.90 -5.17 9.52
N ALA A 111 -4.58 -5.31 9.37
CA ALA A 111 -3.66 -5.63 10.46
C ALA A 111 -3.63 -4.57 11.57
N LEU A 112 -3.79 -3.30 11.23
CA LEU A 112 -3.95 -2.23 12.21
C LEU A 112 -5.34 -2.21 12.84
N LEU A 113 -6.36 -2.46 12.04
CA LEU A 113 -7.75 -2.40 12.46
C LEU A 113 -8.12 -3.53 13.43
N ALA A 114 -7.66 -4.76 13.15
CA ALA A 114 -8.09 -5.96 13.84
C ALA A 114 -6.97 -7.00 14.01
N PRO A 115 -5.84 -6.68 14.66
CA PRO A 115 -4.67 -7.56 14.74
C PRO A 115 -4.97 -8.93 15.38
N LYS A 116 -5.92 -8.99 16.32
CA LYS A 116 -6.34 -10.24 16.98
C LYS A 116 -7.10 -11.20 16.06
N ARG A 117 -7.55 -10.74 14.89
CA ARG A 117 -8.30 -11.53 13.90
C ARG A 117 -7.38 -12.19 12.86
N ILE A 118 -6.07 -12.00 12.97
CA ILE A 118 -5.08 -12.50 12.02
C ILE A 118 -4.31 -13.66 12.64
N LEU A 119 -4.25 -14.78 11.91
CA LEU A 119 -3.34 -15.91 12.20
C LEU A 119 -1.96 -15.68 11.57
N SER A 120 -1.93 -15.22 10.32
CA SER A 120 -0.72 -14.75 9.63
C SER A 120 -1.06 -13.70 8.59
N LEU A 121 -0.11 -12.81 8.30
CA LEU A 121 -0.23 -11.78 7.26
C LEU A 121 0.71 -12.11 6.08
N THR A 122 0.20 -12.15 4.85
CA THR A 122 1.03 -12.25 3.65
C THR A 122 0.79 -11.08 2.71
N LEU A 123 1.88 -10.42 2.32
CA LEU A 123 1.91 -9.23 1.49
C LEU A 123 2.63 -9.53 0.17
N LEU A 124 1.87 -9.58 -0.93
CA LEU A 124 2.42 -9.83 -2.27
C LEU A 124 2.47 -8.51 -3.05
N ALA A 125 3.63 -8.18 -3.65
CA ALA A 125 3.79 -7.08 -4.61
C ALA A 125 3.11 -5.76 -4.16
N THR A 126 3.37 -5.29 -2.94
CA THR A 126 2.66 -4.15 -2.32
C THR A 126 3.60 -3.13 -1.67
N HIS A 127 3.05 -2.04 -1.13
CA HIS A 127 3.81 -0.96 -0.50
C HIS A 127 3.03 -0.29 0.65
N ALA A 128 3.74 0.37 1.56
CA ALA A 128 3.14 1.19 2.63
C ALA A 128 2.73 2.61 2.18
N GLY A 129 2.95 2.98 0.91
CA GLY A 129 2.63 4.31 0.38
C GLY A 129 3.79 5.30 0.51
N GLY A 130 3.47 6.60 0.44
CA GLY A 130 4.47 7.68 0.45
C GLY A 130 5.28 7.77 -0.84
N LEU A 131 6.41 8.50 -0.82
CA LEU A 131 7.26 8.73 -2.00
C LEU A 131 7.76 7.44 -2.66
N SER A 132 7.99 6.37 -1.88
CA SER A 132 8.41 5.07 -2.39
C SER A 132 7.26 4.26 -3.01
N GLY A 133 6.02 4.54 -2.63
CA GLY A 133 4.82 3.89 -3.17
C GLY A 133 4.38 4.40 -4.55
N GLN A 134 5.11 5.34 -5.16
CA GLN A 134 4.80 5.76 -6.52
C GLN A 134 5.07 4.63 -7.51
N ALA A 135 4.07 4.32 -8.34
CA ALA A 135 4.21 3.35 -9.41
C ALA A 135 5.32 3.80 -10.39
N PRO A 136 6.12 2.87 -10.95
CA PRO A 136 7.05 3.18 -12.04
C PRO A 136 6.31 3.81 -13.23
N PHE A 137 7.01 4.65 -14.00
CA PHE A 137 6.44 5.28 -15.20
C PHE A 137 5.86 4.26 -16.19
N ALA A 138 6.53 3.12 -16.36
CA ALA A 138 6.03 2.02 -17.18
C ALA A 138 4.67 1.49 -16.68
N GLY A 139 4.52 1.31 -15.36
CA GLY A 139 3.26 0.91 -14.74
C GLY A 139 2.15 1.94 -14.92
N ILE A 140 2.46 3.23 -14.73
CA ILE A 140 1.51 4.33 -14.98
C ILE A 140 1.04 4.30 -16.44
N ASN A 141 1.97 4.15 -17.38
CA ASN A 141 1.64 4.07 -18.80
C ASN A 141 0.72 2.87 -19.11
N HIS A 142 1.00 1.68 -18.58
CA HIS A 142 0.13 0.51 -18.78
C HIS A 142 -1.27 0.68 -18.16
N ILE A 143 -1.37 1.30 -16.98
CA ILE A 143 -2.64 1.62 -16.35
C ILE A 143 -3.45 2.57 -17.23
N LEU A 144 -2.84 3.64 -17.74
CA LEU A 144 -3.50 4.60 -18.63
C LEU A 144 -3.91 3.96 -19.97
N GLN A 145 -3.03 3.15 -20.58
CA GLN A 145 -3.36 2.42 -21.80
C GLN A 145 -4.55 1.47 -21.61
N SER A 146 -4.65 0.80 -20.45
CA SER A 146 -5.80 -0.05 -20.12
C SER A 146 -7.14 0.70 -20.09
N MET A 147 -7.12 2.03 -19.93
CA MET A 147 -8.32 2.87 -19.94
C MET A 147 -8.66 3.41 -21.34
N LEU A 148 -7.67 3.52 -22.23
CA LEU A 148 -7.81 4.13 -23.55
C LEU A 148 -8.06 3.09 -24.65
N LEU A 149 -7.46 1.91 -24.51
CA LEU A 149 -7.60 0.82 -25.47
C LEU A 149 -9.03 0.26 -25.47
N ARG A 150 -9.56 0.05 -26.67
CA ARG A 150 -10.90 -0.52 -26.89
C ARG A 150 -10.88 -1.86 -27.59
N ASP A 151 -9.83 -2.14 -28.35
CA ASP A 151 -9.60 -3.43 -28.98
C ASP A 151 -9.27 -4.47 -27.92
N GLU A 152 -9.97 -5.61 -27.96
CA GLU A 152 -9.84 -6.67 -26.97
C GLU A 152 -8.41 -7.21 -26.91
N ASN A 153 -7.81 -7.50 -28.07
CA ASN A 153 -6.46 -8.04 -28.15
C ASN A 153 -5.43 -7.06 -27.59
N ALA A 154 -5.53 -5.78 -27.97
CA ALA A 154 -4.65 -4.74 -27.47
C ALA A 154 -4.75 -4.59 -25.94
N VAL A 155 -5.96 -4.70 -25.38
CA VAL A 155 -6.14 -4.66 -23.91
C VAL A 155 -5.46 -5.86 -23.25
N ILE A 156 -5.66 -7.08 -23.77
CA ILE A 156 -5.03 -8.28 -23.19
C ILE A 156 -3.50 -8.20 -23.28
N GLU A 157 -2.97 -7.78 -24.42
CA GLU A 157 -1.53 -7.60 -24.63
C GLU A 157 -0.94 -6.59 -23.65
N ASN A 158 -1.64 -5.47 -23.43
CA ASN A 158 -1.24 -4.48 -22.45
C ASN A 158 -1.29 -5.04 -21.01
N VAL A 159 -2.32 -5.81 -20.66
CA VAL A 159 -2.43 -6.46 -19.34
C VAL A 159 -1.31 -7.47 -19.14
N MET A 160 -1.01 -8.30 -20.13
CA MET A 160 0.08 -9.28 -20.07
C MET A 160 1.44 -8.59 -19.90
N ALA A 161 1.72 -7.55 -20.68
CA ALA A 161 2.94 -6.76 -20.57
C ALA A 161 3.08 -6.02 -19.23
N MET A 162 1.95 -5.67 -18.61
CA MET A 162 1.91 -5.03 -17.30
C MET A 162 2.15 -6.03 -16.16
N LEU A 163 1.59 -7.23 -16.26
CA LEU A 163 1.58 -8.20 -15.17
C LEU A 163 2.77 -9.16 -15.16
N TYR A 164 3.29 -9.56 -16.32
CA TYR A 164 4.26 -10.65 -16.41
C TYR A 164 5.65 -10.19 -16.85
N SER A 165 6.68 -10.94 -16.44
CA SER A 165 8.06 -10.69 -16.82
C SER A 165 8.31 -10.86 -18.32
N LYS A 166 9.40 -10.30 -18.82
CA LYS A 166 9.79 -10.53 -20.23
C LYS A 166 10.08 -12.00 -20.49
N LYS A 167 10.71 -12.67 -19.52
CA LYS A 167 11.06 -14.09 -19.59
C LYS A 167 9.81 -14.96 -19.78
N THR A 168 8.78 -14.74 -18.98
CA THR A 168 7.51 -15.47 -19.08
C THR A 168 6.80 -15.20 -20.41
N LEU A 169 6.82 -13.96 -20.88
CA LEU A 169 6.19 -13.59 -22.15
C LEU A 169 6.98 -14.03 -23.40
N ALA A 170 8.26 -14.38 -23.25
CA ALA A 170 9.09 -14.90 -24.34
C ALA A 170 8.88 -16.41 -24.57
N ASP A 171 8.33 -17.13 -23.58
CA ASP A 171 7.94 -18.53 -23.70
C ASP A 171 6.59 -18.62 -24.43
N PRO A 172 6.52 -19.22 -25.65
CA PRO A 172 5.29 -19.24 -26.44
C PRO A 172 4.13 -19.98 -25.78
N GLU A 173 4.40 -21.07 -25.04
CA GLU A 173 3.36 -21.86 -24.39
C GLU A 173 2.78 -21.11 -23.19
N LYS A 174 3.65 -20.56 -22.34
CA LYS A 174 3.20 -19.73 -21.20
C LYS A 174 2.47 -18.49 -21.67
N ARG A 175 3.00 -17.81 -22.68
CA ARG A 175 2.36 -16.63 -23.27
C ARG A 175 0.96 -16.97 -23.76
N LYS A 176 0.80 -18.05 -24.54
CA LYS A 176 -0.52 -18.49 -25.02
C LYS A 176 -1.46 -18.81 -23.87
N SER A 177 -1.00 -19.57 -22.87
CA SER A 177 -1.79 -19.92 -21.69
C SER A 177 -2.28 -18.70 -20.91
N PHE A 178 -1.41 -17.70 -20.68
CA PHE A 178 -1.80 -16.46 -20.02
C PHE A 178 -2.74 -15.61 -20.87
N TYR A 179 -2.53 -15.56 -22.19
CA TYR A 179 -3.42 -14.87 -23.11
C TYR A 179 -4.83 -15.48 -23.07
N ASP A 180 -4.94 -16.82 -23.18
CA ASP A 180 -6.21 -17.54 -23.13
C ASP A 180 -6.92 -17.35 -21.77
N TYR A 181 -6.16 -17.32 -20.68
CA TYR A 181 -6.69 -17.01 -19.35
C TYR A 181 -7.25 -15.58 -19.27
N HIS A 182 -6.53 -14.58 -19.78
CA HIS A 182 -6.96 -13.18 -19.70
C HIS A 182 -8.09 -12.85 -20.68
N ILE A 183 -8.13 -13.45 -21.87
CA ILE A 183 -9.23 -13.25 -22.83
C ILE A 183 -10.54 -13.80 -22.28
N GLU A 184 -10.51 -15.00 -21.67
CA GLU A 184 -11.70 -15.61 -21.08
C GLU A 184 -12.24 -14.74 -19.94
N ARG A 185 -11.34 -14.27 -19.06
CA ARG A 185 -11.73 -13.37 -17.98
C ARG A 185 -12.24 -12.03 -18.48
N PHE A 186 -11.59 -11.44 -19.47
CA PHE A 186 -12.02 -10.16 -20.04
C PHE A 186 -13.43 -10.23 -20.63
N ARG A 187 -13.79 -11.35 -21.27
CA ARG A 187 -15.13 -11.54 -21.83
C ARG A 187 -16.20 -11.82 -20.76
N LYS A 188 -15.81 -12.40 -19.62
CA LYS A 188 -16.72 -12.72 -18.50
C LYS A 188 -16.81 -11.61 -17.44
N ARG A 189 -15.88 -10.65 -17.45
CA ARG A 189 -15.80 -9.61 -16.41
C ARG A 189 -17.00 -8.67 -16.46
N ILE A 190 -17.28 -8.07 -15.31
CA ILE A 190 -18.12 -6.88 -15.26
C ILE A 190 -17.20 -5.66 -15.45
N PRO A 191 -17.37 -4.86 -16.52
CA PRO A 191 -16.55 -3.67 -16.71
C PRO A 191 -16.64 -2.74 -15.50
N PRO A 192 -15.51 -2.17 -15.03
CA PRO A 192 -15.53 -1.28 -13.88
C PRO A 192 -16.36 -0.04 -14.20
N SER A 193 -17.20 0.37 -13.25
CA SER A 193 -17.88 1.66 -13.32
C SER A 193 -16.87 2.82 -13.20
N LEU A 194 -17.25 4.01 -13.64
CA LEU A 194 -16.40 5.20 -13.50
C LEU A 194 -16.09 5.51 -12.03
N SER A 195 -17.05 5.31 -11.12
CA SER A 195 -16.86 5.49 -9.68
C SER A 195 -15.87 4.46 -9.12
N GLY A 196 -15.99 3.20 -9.52
CA GLY A 196 -15.05 2.13 -9.14
C GLY A 196 -13.62 2.40 -9.63
N LEU A 197 -13.48 2.79 -10.90
CA LEU A 197 -12.21 3.18 -11.52
C LEU A 197 -11.52 4.31 -10.74
N ILE A 198 -12.19 5.47 -10.63
CA ILE A 198 -11.64 6.64 -9.94
C ILE A 198 -11.40 6.33 -8.46
N GLY A 199 -12.32 5.62 -7.82
CA GLY A 199 -12.25 5.25 -6.42
C GLY A 199 -11.04 4.38 -6.09
N HIS A 200 -10.82 3.32 -6.86
CA HIS A 200 -9.66 2.44 -6.69
C HIS A 200 -8.33 3.19 -6.92
N LEU A 201 -8.23 4.01 -7.98
CA LEU A 201 -7.03 4.82 -8.23
C LEU A 201 -6.77 5.81 -7.10
N ALA A 202 -7.82 6.48 -6.61
CA ALA A 202 -7.72 7.39 -5.48
C ALA A 202 -7.29 6.65 -4.20
N ALA A 203 -7.80 5.44 -3.96
CA ALA A 203 -7.42 4.63 -2.80
C ALA A 203 -5.93 4.25 -2.84
N VAL A 204 -5.41 3.80 -3.99
CA VAL A 204 -3.99 3.47 -4.18
C VAL A 204 -3.10 4.70 -4.00
N VAL A 205 -3.41 5.80 -4.70
CA VAL A 205 -2.60 7.04 -4.66
C VAL A 205 -2.58 7.66 -3.27
N ARG A 206 -3.68 7.56 -2.52
CA ARG A 206 -3.81 8.12 -1.17
C ARG A 206 -3.39 7.16 -0.06
N HIS A 207 -3.09 5.91 -0.38
CA HIS A 207 -2.71 4.92 0.62
C HIS A 207 -1.41 5.34 1.32
N TYR A 208 -1.40 5.27 2.64
CA TYR A 208 -0.24 5.57 3.45
C TYR A 208 -0.36 4.89 4.82
N ILE A 209 0.62 4.06 5.17
CA ILE A 209 0.84 3.54 6.51
C ILE A 209 2.09 4.21 7.06
N SER A 210 1.98 4.81 8.24
CA SER A 210 3.12 5.48 8.88
C SER A 210 4.15 4.46 9.36
N TYR A 211 5.39 4.92 9.58
CA TYR A 211 6.43 4.07 10.16
C TYR A 211 6.03 3.53 11.54
N ALA A 212 5.38 4.36 12.37
CA ALA A 212 4.90 3.95 13.69
C ALA A 212 3.81 2.87 13.58
N ASP A 213 2.91 2.97 12.60
CA ASP A 213 1.90 1.95 12.37
C ASP A 213 2.50 0.65 11.81
N LEU A 214 3.51 0.72 10.94
CA LEU A 214 4.27 -0.48 10.55
C LEU A 214 4.93 -1.16 11.76
N LEU A 215 5.43 -0.40 12.74
CA LEU A 215 5.93 -0.99 13.99
C LEU A 215 4.81 -1.68 14.79
N LYS A 216 3.59 -1.11 14.84
CA LYS A 216 2.45 -1.81 15.47
C LYS A 216 2.18 -3.16 14.81
N ILE A 217 2.28 -3.23 13.48
CA ILE A 217 2.16 -4.51 12.75
C ILE A 217 3.33 -5.44 13.09
N ARG A 218 4.58 -4.96 13.11
CA ARG A 218 5.77 -5.74 13.50
C ARG A 218 5.58 -6.45 14.84
N TYR A 219 5.00 -5.76 15.83
CA TYR A 219 4.85 -6.27 17.19
C TYR A 219 3.48 -6.92 17.46
N SER A 220 2.70 -7.18 16.41
CA SER A 220 1.43 -7.89 16.53
C SER A 220 1.66 -9.41 16.73
N PRO A 221 0.67 -10.16 17.27
CA PRO A 221 0.86 -11.55 17.68
C PRO A 221 0.93 -12.57 16.53
N PHE A 222 1.01 -12.12 15.29
CA PHE A 222 0.98 -12.96 14.09
C PHE A 222 2.27 -12.84 13.29
N ASP A 223 2.61 -13.90 12.57
CA ASP A 223 3.75 -13.91 11.66
C ASP A 223 3.41 -13.22 10.34
N CYS A 224 4.42 -12.61 9.71
CA CYS A 224 4.29 -11.92 8.44
C CYS A 224 5.20 -12.53 7.36
N LEU A 225 4.73 -12.57 6.12
CA LEU A 225 5.46 -12.96 4.92
C LEU A 225 5.33 -11.86 3.86
N ILE A 226 6.43 -11.51 3.21
CA ILE A 226 6.43 -10.65 2.03
C ILE A 226 6.92 -11.46 0.83
N MET A 227 6.26 -11.33 -0.31
CA MET A 227 6.76 -11.85 -1.58
C MET A 227 6.75 -10.78 -2.66
N VAL A 228 7.75 -10.82 -3.53
CA VAL A 228 7.97 -9.79 -4.56
C VAL A 228 8.54 -10.38 -5.83
N GLY A 229 8.11 -9.87 -6.99
CA GLY A 229 8.71 -10.16 -8.28
C GLY A 229 9.80 -9.14 -8.59
N THR A 230 10.97 -9.60 -9.03
CA THR A 230 12.10 -8.69 -9.29
C THR A 230 11.97 -7.89 -10.59
N GLU A 231 11.03 -8.24 -11.45
CA GLU A 231 10.67 -7.51 -12.68
C GLU A 231 9.31 -6.80 -12.58
N ASP A 232 8.80 -6.58 -11.37
CA ASP A 232 7.53 -5.87 -11.15
C ASP A 232 7.56 -4.42 -11.69
N ARG A 233 6.68 -4.14 -12.65
CA ARG A 233 6.57 -2.84 -13.34
C ARG A 233 5.54 -1.90 -12.71
N LEU A 234 4.74 -2.39 -11.77
CA LEU A 234 3.68 -1.64 -11.09
C LEU A 234 4.10 -1.22 -9.68
N VAL A 235 4.78 -2.11 -8.96
CA VAL A 235 5.28 -1.85 -7.61
C VAL A 235 6.76 -2.15 -7.56
N ARG A 236 7.56 -1.13 -7.24
CA ARG A 236 9.02 -1.28 -7.13
C ARG A 236 9.36 -2.25 -6.00
N GLU A 237 10.22 -3.23 -6.26
CA GLU A 237 10.67 -4.20 -5.26
C GLU A 237 11.30 -3.58 -4.00
N ALA A 238 11.85 -2.38 -4.14
CA ALA A 238 12.38 -1.60 -3.02
C ALA A 238 11.34 -1.36 -1.91
N ASN A 239 10.04 -1.33 -2.24
CA ASN A 239 8.97 -1.24 -1.25
C ASN A 239 8.90 -2.50 -0.38
N SER A 240 9.06 -3.69 -0.97
CA SER A 240 9.11 -4.95 -0.24
C SER A 240 10.34 -5.02 0.66
N TYR A 241 11.48 -4.48 0.24
CA TYR A 241 12.68 -4.39 1.10
C TYR A 241 12.48 -3.43 2.28
N MET A 242 11.81 -2.30 2.04
CA MET A 242 11.47 -1.37 3.12
C MET A 242 10.52 -2.04 4.12
N LEU A 243 9.42 -2.63 3.64
CA LEU A 243 8.48 -3.36 4.47
C LEU A 243 9.17 -4.49 5.26
N GLN A 244 10.04 -5.28 4.62
CA GLN A 244 10.80 -6.34 5.26
C GLN A 244 11.66 -5.81 6.41
N ARG A 245 12.39 -4.70 6.20
CA ARG A 245 13.24 -4.11 7.25
C ARG A 245 12.41 -3.62 8.44
N VAL A 246 11.28 -2.97 8.18
CA VAL A 246 10.43 -2.41 9.25
C VAL A 246 9.66 -3.51 9.97
N LEU A 247 9.04 -4.43 9.24
CA LEU A 247 8.25 -5.53 9.81
C LEU A 247 9.12 -6.66 10.36
N GLY A 248 10.41 -6.71 10.01
CA GLY A 248 11.35 -7.73 10.50
C GLY A 248 10.97 -9.15 10.08
N CYS A 249 10.24 -9.29 8.96
CA CYS A 249 9.60 -10.54 8.57
C CYS A 249 10.34 -11.24 7.42
N ARG A 250 9.89 -12.45 7.07
CA ARG A 250 10.46 -13.22 5.95
C ARG A 250 10.11 -12.55 4.61
N LEU A 251 11.08 -12.51 3.71
CA LEU A 251 10.92 -12.00 2.35
C LEU A 251 11.35 -13.07 1.36
N ILE A 252 10.47 -13.38 0.41
CA ILE A 252 10.74 -14.26 -0.72
C ILE A 252 10.78 -13.42 -1.99
N LYS A 253 11.85 -13.60 -2.77
CA LYS A 253 11.99 -12.95 -4.07
C LYS A 253 11.73 -13.99 -5.15
N CYS A 254 10.75 -13.72 -5.99
CA CYS A 254 10.48 -14.52 -7.18
C CYS A 254 11.33 -13.93 -8.31
N ASP A 255 12.53 -14.49 -8.49
CA ASP A 255 13.52 -13.99 -9.44
C ASP A 255 13.00 -14.06 -10.88
N GLY A 256 12.99 -12.91 -11.54
CA GLY A 256 12.50 -12.76 -12.90
C GLY A 256 10.99 -12.84 -13.02
N ALA A 257 10.22 -12.65 -11.94
CA ALA A 257 8.77 -12.56 -11.99
C ALA A 257 8.26 -11.11 -12.04
N GLY A 258 7.11 -10.90 -12.67
CA GLY A 258 6.42 -9.62 -12.76
C GLY A 258 5.49 -9.35 -11.56
N HIS A 259 4.52 -8.46 -11.77
CA HIS A 259 3.54 -8.06 -10.75
C HIS A 259 2.51 -9.15 -10.44
N GLY A 260 2.11 -9.94 -11.46
CA GLY A 260 1.08 -10.96 -11.39
C GLY A 260 1.54 -12.25 -10.72
N LEU A 261 2.18 -12.14 -9.55
CA LEU A 261 2.84 -13.24 -8.83
C LEU A 261 1.91 -14.45 -8.63
N GLN A 262 0.64 -14.22 -8.29
CA GLN A 262 -0.35 -15.28 -8.07
C GLN A 262 -0.60 -16.17 -9.30
N GLY A 263 -0.32 -15.65 -10.50
CA GLY A 263 -0.38 -16.39 -11.75
C GLY A 263 0.99 -16.85 -12.27
N GLU A 264 2.06 -16.10 -12.02
CA GLU A 264 3.40 -16.36 -12.56
C GLU A 264 4.25 -17.28 -11.67
N CYS A 265 4.02 -17.26 -10.35
CA CYS A 265 4.80 -17.97 -9.33
C CYS A 265 3.90 -18.87 -8.48
N VAL A 266 3.02 -19.63 -9.14
CA VAL A 266 1.93 -20.38 -8.52
C VAL A 266 2.44 -21.36 -7.47
N GLU A 267 3.39 -22.21 -7.85
CA GLU A 267 3.94 -23.25 -7.00
C GLU A 267 4.62 -22.64 -5.77
N GLU A 268 5.43 -21.61 -5.98
CA GLU A 268 6.20 -20.98 -4.91
C GLU A 268 5.30 -20.23 -3.92
N ILE A 269 4.29 -19.51 -4.40
CA ILE A 269 3.28 -18.89 -3.52
C ILE A 269 2.54 -19.95 -2.73
N ASN A 270 2.03 -20.99 -3.39
CA ASN A 270 1.25 -22.03 -2.72
C ASN A 270 2.07 -22.73 -1.64
N GLN A 271 3.35 -23.03 -1.93
CA GLN A 271 4.25 -23.66 -0.98
C GLN A 271 4.61 -22.75 0.20
N GLU A 272 4.93 -21.48 -0.04
CA GLU A 272 5.31 -20.56 1.04
C GLU A 272 4.12 -20.18 1.92
N LEU A 273 2.93 -20.00 1.34
CA LEU A 273 1.69 -19.86 2.10
C LEU A 273 1.41 -21.11 2.94
N PHE A 274 1.50 -22.30 2.35
CA PHE A 274 1.28 -23.55 3.08
C PHE A 274 2.27 -23.72 4.24
N LYS A 275 3.57 -23.47 4.02
CA LYS A 275 4.58 -23.50 5.09
C LYS A 275 4.25 -22.51 6.21
N MET A 276 3.84 -21.29 5.88
CA MET A 276 3.42 -20.29 6.86
C MET A 276 2.23 -20.78 7.68
N PHE A 277 1.17 -21.26 7.03
CA PHE A 277 -0.05 -21.68 7.70
C PHE A 277 0.18 -22.89 8.62
N GLU A 278 0.95 -23.88 8.16
CA GLU A 278 1.33 -25.04 8.99
C GLU A 278 2.23 -24.65 10.17
N SER A 279 3.09 -23.63 10.01
CA SER A 279 3.92 -23.15 11.12
C SER A 279 3.10 -22.48 12.22
N VAL A 280 2.07 -21.69 11.85
CA VAL A 280 1.15 -21.08 12.81
C VAL A 280 0.35 -22.15 13.55
N ARG A 281 -0.17 -23.16 12.83
CA ARG A 281 -0.91 -24.29 13.42
C ARG A 281 -0.08 -25.03 14.48
N LYS A 282 1.21 -25.27 14.20
CA LYS A 282 2.13 -25.89 15.18
C LYS A 282 2.40 -24.98 16.36
N ASN A 283 2.60 -23.68 16.13
CA ASN A 283 2.88 -22.72 17.19
C ASN A 283 1.68 -22.46 18.11
N ASP A 284 0.44 -22.45 17.60
CA ASP A 284 -0.78 -22.31 18.41
C ASP A 284 -0.98 -23.48 19.38
N SER A 285 -0.50 -24.67 19.03
CA SER A 285 -0.49 -25.82 19.94
C SER A 285 0.50 -25.67 21.10
N ILE A 286 1.52 -24.81 20.95
CA ILE A 286 2.62 -24.59 21.91
C ILE A 286 2.42 -23.28 22.71
N LYS A 287 1.83 -22.23 22.12
CA LYS A 287 1.72 -20.86 22.67
C LYS A 287 0.61 -20.62 23.72
N LYS A 288 0.02 -21.65 24.33
CA LYS A 288 -0.92 -21.46 25.45
C LYS A 288 -0.26 -20.92 26.75
N SER A 289 1.04 -20.66 26.73
CA SER A 289 1.78 -19.93 27.78
C SER A 289 2.53 -18.74 27.18
N ASP A 290 2.28 -17.56 27.74
CA ASP A 290 3.05 -16.33 27.60
C ASP A 290 2.96 -15.51 26.31
N THR A 291 2.30 -14.35 26.40
CA THR A 291 2.65 -13.16 25.62
C THR A 291 2.67 -11.93 26.51
N ASN A 292 3.82 -11.66 27.13
CA ASN A 292 4.18 -10.32 27.60
C ASN A 292 5.00 -9.64 26.50
N ILE A 293 4.40 -8.67 25.80
CA ILE A 293 5.14 -7.75 24.92
C ILE A 293 6.11 -6.97 25.82
N SER A 294 7.42 -7.02 25.55
CA SER A 294 8.41 -6.38 26.43
C SER A 294 8.24 -4.85 26.47
N ASN A 295 8.47 -4.27 27.66
CA ASN A 295 8.27 -2.85 27.98
C ASN A 295 9.08 -1.87 27.09
N GLU A 296 10.22 -2.30 26.53
CA GLU A 296 11.07 -1.47 25.67
C GLU A 296 10.40 -1.14 24.32
N HIS A 297 9.63 -2.07 23.75
CA HIS A 297 9.01 -1.89 22.43
C HIS A 297 7.80 -0.95 22.47
N GLN A 298 7.00 -1.04 23.54
CA GLN A 298 5.93 -0.07 23.78
C GLN A 298 6.50 1.33 23.99
N THR A 299 7.70 1.44 24.58
CA THR A 299 8.39 2.72 24.75
C THR A 299 8.78 3.34 23.40
N GLU A 300 9.31 2.56 22.44
CA GLU A 300 9.66 3.08 21.12
C GLU A 300 8.44 3.60 20.34
N ILE A 301 7.32 2.85 20.37
CA ILE A 301 6.07 3.26 19.71
C ILE A 301 5.54 4.55 20.33
N LEU A 302 5.41 4.59 21.66
CA LEU A 302 4.87 5.75 22.37
C LEU A 302 5.78 6.98 22.23
N ALA A 303 7.10 6.81 22.23
CA ALA A 303 8.03 7.91 22.01
C ALA A 303 7.91 8.48 20.58
N LEU A 304 7.75 7.63 19.57
CA LEU A 304 7.48 8.08 18.19
C LEU A 304 6.13 8.78 18.10
N GLU A 305 5.08 8.23 18.69
CA GLU A 305 3.75 8.85 18.71
C GLU A 305 3.78 10.21 19.40
N GLN A 306 4.39 10.33 20.59
CA GLN A 306 4.52 11.58 21.33
C GLN A 306 5.44 12.60 20.63
N CYS A 307 6.56 12.18 20.04
CA CYS A 307 7.41 13.06 19.23
C CYS A 307 6.71 13.54 17.95
N CYS A 308 5.79 12.74 17.41
CA CYS A 308 5.01 13.07 16.22
C CYS A 308 3.65 13.72 16.55
N GLN A 309 3.25 13.78 17.82
CA GLN A 309 1.89 14.11 18.30
C GLN A 309 1.46 15.57 18.10
N HIS A 310 2.23 16.38 17.39
CA HIS A 310 1.76 17.71 16.97
C HIS A 310 1.65 17.95 15.47
N ARG A 311 2.07 17.02 14.59
CA ARG A 311 1.71 17.05 13.15
C ARG A 311 1.79 15.65 12.53
N THR A 312 0.99 14.69 13.00
CA THR A 312 0.58 13.55 12.14
C THR A 312 -0.28 14.01 10.96
N HIS A 313 -0.78 15.26 11.03
CA HIS A 313 -1.04 16.12 9.88
C HIS A 313 0.26 16.64 9.20
N CYS A 314 1.30 15.81 9.03
CA CYS A 314 2.34 16.05 8.03
C CYS A 314 1.76 15.60 6.69
N LEU A 315 0.75 16.36 6.30
CA LEU A 315 -0.13 16.23 5.16
C LEU A 315 0.63 15.71 3.92
N VAL A 316 0.39 14.44 3.57
CA VAL A 316 0.24 14.01 2.18
C VAL A 316 -0.84 14.84 1.45
N TYR A 317 -1.70 15.56 2.18
CA TYR A 317 -2.56 16.57 1.55
C TYR A 317 -1.79 17.75 0.91
N ASP A 318 -0.49 17.93 1.16
CA ASP A 318 0.31 18.89 0.40
C ASP A 318 0.71 18.33 -0.96
N ILE A 319 0.76 16.99 -1.11
CA ILE A 319 0.85 16.32 -2.41
C ILE A 319 -0.50 16.38 -3.14
N ILE A 320 -1.62 16.33 -2.42
CA ILE A 320 -2.93 16.61 -3.02
C ILE A 320 -3.02 18.08 -3.46
N GLY A 321 -2.47 19.03 -2.69
CA GLY A 321 -2.30 20.42 -3.11
C GLY A 321 -1.38 20.56 -4.33
N PHE A 322 -0.28 19.80 -4.37
CA PHE A 322 0.66 19.72 -5.50
C PHE A 322 -0.02 19.14 -6.76
N VAL A 323 -0.69 17.99 -6.67
CA VAL A 323 -1.39 17.35 -7.79
C VAL A 323 -2.61 18.15 -8.22
N LYS A 324 -3.39 18.72 -7.28
CA LYS A 324 -4.48 19.65 -7.60
C LYS A 324 -3.96 20.93 -8.25
N GLY A 325 -2.84 21.48 -7.79
CA GLY A 325 -2.18 22.63 -8.41
C GLY A 325 -1.64 22.32 -9.80
N LEU A 326 -1.06 21.13 -9.99
CA LEU A 326 -0.59 20.64 -11.28
C LEU A 326 -1.77 20.41 -12.24
N PHE A 327 -2.84 19.75 -11.80
CA PHE A 327 -4.03 19.47 -12.63
C PHE A 327 -4.83 20.72 -12.95
N LEU A 328 -5.10 21.58 -11.97
CA LEU A 328 -5.78 22.86 -12.17
C LEU A 328 -4.93 23.76 -13.07
N GLY A 329 -3.61 23.71 -12.91
CA GLY A 329 -2.62 24.38 -13.75
C GLY A 329 -2.62 23.89 -15.20
N MET A 330 -2.61 22.57 -15.41
CA MET A 330 -2.70 21.97 -16.75
C MET A 330 -4.06 22.27 -17.40
N ILE A 331 -5.17 22.21 -16.66
CA ILE A 331 -6.50 22.55 -17.17
C ILE A 331 -6.57 24.03 -17.55
N LEU A 332 -6.08 24.95 -16.70
CA LEU A 332 -6.00 26.38 -17.01
C LEU A 332 -5.08 26.65 -18.20
N TYR A 333 -3.96 25.95 -18.33
CA TYR A 333 -3.03 26.06 -19.46
C TYR A 333 -3.66 25.60 -20.78
N SER A 334 -4.36 24.46 -20.77
CA SER A 334 -5.14 23.97 -21.91
C SER A 334 -6.32 24.88 -22.26
N SER A 335 -6.89 25.57 -21.27
CA SER A 335 -7.97 26.53 -21.48
C SER A 335 -7.47 27.85 -22.07
N LEU A 336 -6.30 28.34 -21.64
CA LEU A 336 -5.71 29.60 -22.10
C LEU A 336 -5.13 29.50 -23.52
N SER A 337 -4.71 28.30 -23.93
CA SER A 337 -4.27 28.02 -25.31
C SER A 337 -5.43 27.98 -26.32
N ILE A 338 -6.69 27.93 -25.85
CA ILE A 338 -7.90 28.00 -26.68
C ILE A 338 -8.35 29.46 -26.93
N VAL A 339 -7.88 30.43 -26.13
CA VAL A 339 -8.41 31.83 -26.12
C VAL A 339 -7.62 32.80 -27.02
N GLY A 340 -6.69 32.31 -27.86
CA GLY A 340 -6.05 33.16 -28.88
C GLY A 340 -5.11 34.26 -28.34
N LEU A 341 -4.45 34.02 -27.21
CA LEU A 341 -3.49 34.94 -26.61
C LEU A 341 -2.21 35.10 -27.47
N THR A 342 -1.62 36.30 -27.44
CA THR A 342 -0.38 36.60 -28.18
C THR A 342 0.83 35.88 -27.57
N LYS A 343 1.87 35.57 -28.37
CA LYS A 343 3.09 34.86 -27.93
C LYS A 343 3.74 35.47 -26.68
N THR A 344 3.72 36.79 -26.54
CA THR A 344 4.33 37.51 -25.42
C THR A 344 3.54 37.34 -24.11
N GLN A 345 2.21 37.28 -24.20
CA GLN A 345 1.34 37.03 -23.04
C GLN A 345 1.46 35.58 -22.55
N LEU A 346 1.58 34.62 -23.49
CA LEU A 346 1.84 33.21 -23.17
C LEU A 346 3.19 33.01 -22.48
N ALA A 347 4.23 33.76 -22.86
CA ALA A 347 5.55 33.71 -22.23
C ALA A 347 5.54 34.23 -20.79
N GLY A 348 4.84 35.33 -20.50
CA GLY A 348 4.72 35.89 -19.15
C GLY A 348 3.98 34.96 -18.18
N ILE A 349 2.95 34.25 -18.67
CA ILE A 349 2.17 33.27 -17.91
C ILE A 349 2.98 31.97 -17.66
N HIS A 350 3.78 31.54 -18.64
CA HIS A 350 4.71 30.39 -18.49
C HIS A 350 5.69 30.60 -17.34
N LEU A 351 6.33 31.77 -17.26
CA LEU A 351 7.33 32.08 -16.24
C LEU A 351 6.72 32.08 -14.81
N THR A 352 5.49 32.59 -14.66
CA THR A 352 4.78 32.59 -13.38
C THR A 352 4.32 31.18 -12.99
N PHE A 353 3.91 30.37 -13.96
CA PHE A 353 3.48 28.99 -13.74
C PHE A 353 4.62 28.07 -13.29
N GLU A 354 5.77 28.15 -13.96
CA GLU A 354 6.99 27.42 -13.56
C GLU A 354 7.45 27.83 -12.15
N SER A 355 7.38 29.13 -11.83
CA SER A 355 7.73 29.65 -10.50
C SER A 355 6.82 29.11 -9.40
N VAL A 356 5.51 29.00 -9.65
CA VAL A 356 4.54 28.45 -8.69
C VAL A 356 4.75 26.94 -8.46
N ILE A 357 5.01 26.18 -9.53
CA ILE A 357 5.37 24.76 -9.42
C ILE A 357 6.67 24.59 -8.64
N LEU A 358 7.70 25.39 -8.94
CA LEU A 358 8.99 25.34 -8.26
C LEU A 358 8.88 25.68 -6.76
N LEU A 359 8.11 26.71 -6.39
CA LEU A 359 7.83 27.07 -5.00
C LEU A 359 7.05 25.97 -4.26
N ALA A 360 6.09 25.31 -4.93
CA ALA A 360 5.38 24.17 -4.37
C ALA A 360 6.32 22.96 -4.15
N CYS A 361 7.20 22.68 -5.12
CA CYS A 361 8.25 21.66 -5.01
C CYS A 361 9.22 21.93 -3.85
N LEU A 362 9.73 23.15 -3.73
CA LEU A 362 10.67 23.55 -2.67
C LEU A 362 10.04 23.48 -1.28
N ASN A 363 8.78 23.88 -1.14
CA ASN A 363 8.05 23.79 0.13
C ASN A 363 7.71 22.34 0.52
N GLY A 364 7.29 21.52 -0.43
CA GLY A 364 7.08 20.08 -0.23
C GLY A 364 8.38 19.36 0.14
N LEU A 365 9.50 19.76 -0.47
CA LEU A 365 10.82 19.24 -0.17
C LEU A 365 11.29 19.62 1.24
N ARG A 366 11.17 20.89 1.62
CA ARG A 366 11.52 21.38 2.96
C ARG A 366 10.75 20.65 4.07
N ARG A 367 9.47 20.36 3.84
CA ARG A 367 8.62 19.61 4.79
C ARG A 367 9.03 18.13 4.87
N SER A 368 9.38 17.52 3.74
CA SER A 368 9.85 16.12 3.68
C SER A 368 11.19 15.92 4.40
N VAL A 369 12.15 16.83 4.19
CA VAL A 369 13.44 16.83 4.89
C VAL A 369 13.21 17.02 6.40
N ALA A 370 12.37 17.96 6.82
CA ALA A 370 12.06 18.17 8.23
C ALA A 370 11.45 16.91 8.90
N CYS A 371 10.68 16.10 8.18
CA CYS A 371 10.11 14.85 8.67
C CYS A 371 11.21 13.79 8.93
N VAL A 372 12.11 13.58 7.97
CA VAL A 372 13.26 12.67 8.13
C VAL A 372 14.11 13.07 9.33
N PHE A 373 14.41 14.37 9.47
CA PHE A 373 15.18 14.90 10.61
C PHE A 373 14.50 14.62 11.97
N ARG A 374 13.17 14.66 12.04
CA ARG A 374 12.42 14.35 13.28
C ARG A 374 12.47 12.87 13.66
N ILE A 375 12.37 11.97 12.68
CA ILE A 375 12.43 10.51 12.93
C ILE A 375 13.79 10.11 13.49
N PHE A 376 14.88 10.62 12.90
CA PHE A 376 16.24 10.34 13.39
C PHE A 376 16.50 10.94 14.77
N ARG A 377 16.01 12.17 15.03
CA ARG A 377 16.09 12.78 16.36
C ARG A 377 15.30 12.02 17.42
N ALA A 378 14.11 11.50 17.08
CA ALA A 378 13.30 10.72 18.01
C ALA A 378 14.03 9.43 18.44
N ARG A 379 14.66 8.73 17.48
CA ARG A 379 15.47 7.53 17.76
C ARG A 379 16.67 7.81 18.67
N GLN A 380 17.40 8.89 18.39
CA GLN A 380 18.55 9.28 19.21
C GLN A 380 18.10 9.77 20.60
N PHE A 381 16.96 10.43 20.72
CA PHE A 381 16.38 10.86 22.00
C PHE A 381 15.99 9.66 22.89
N VAL A 382 15.29 8.66 22.33
CA VAL A 382 14.96 7.42 23.05
C VAL A 382 16.23 6.72 23.54
N LYS A 383 17.24 6.60 22.68
CA LYS A 383 18.52 5.96 23.01
C LYS A 383 19.33 6.74 24.05
N LYS A 384 19.36 8.07 23.97
CA LYS A 384 20.15 8.97 24.85
C LYS A 384 19.56 9.08 26.25
N HIS A 385 18.23 9.00 26.40
CA HIS A 385 17.55 9.29 27.67
C HIS A 385 17.04 8.05 28.42
N HIS A 386 17.32 6.84 27.95
CA HIS A 386 16.91 5.58 28.61
C HIS A 386 15.44 5.59 29.08
N LEU A 387 14.54 6.15 28.27
CA LEU A 387 13.14 6.32 28.64
C LEU A 387 12.54 4.95 28.98
N GLN A 388 11.77 4.87 30.07
CA GLN A 388 11.05 3.67 30.51
C GLN A 388 9.55 3.96 30.64
N LEU A 389 8.72 2.93 30.48
CA LEU A 389 7.27 3.03 30.70
C LEU A 389 6.98 3.36 32.16
N ASP A 390 6.13 4.35 32.38
CA ASP A 390 5.60 4.66 33.70
C ASP A 390 4.19 4.08 33.80
N ARG A 391 3.96 3.18 34.76
CA ARG A 391 2.64 2.56 34.98
C ARG A 391 1.64 3.51 35.64
N ALA A 392 2.01 4.76 35.91
CA ALA A 392 1.16 5.74 36.57
C ALA A 392 0.86 6.94 35.67
N THR A 393 -0.12 6.81 34.77
CA THR A 393 -0.88 7.99 34.31
C THR A 393 -2.33 7.86 34.77
N HIS A 394 -2.91 8.98 35.24
CA HIS A 394 -4.14 9.11 36.05
C HIS A 394 -5.46 8.56 35.43
N GLN A 395 -5.40 7.80 34.33
CA GLN A 395 -6.56 7.21 33.64
C GLN A 395 -6.39 5.72 33.30
N GLY A 396 -5.41 5.01 33.88
CA GLY A 396 -5.23 3.57 33.64
C GLY A 396 -4.66 3.22 32.26
N GLY A 397 -4.05 4.18 31.56
CA GLY A 397 -3.32 3.97 30.32
C GLY A 397 -1.80 3.80 30.55
N ILE A 398 -1.15 3.01 29.70
CA ILE A 398 0.31 2.89 29.62
C ILE A 398 0.86 4.20 29.04
N GLY A 399 1.77 4.88 29.73
CA GLY A 399 2.38 6.14 29.30
C GLY A 399 3.90 6.16 29.46
N ILE A 400 4.55 7.19 28.92
CA ILE A 400 5.97 7.50 29.17
C ILE A 400 6.03 8.85 29.88
N THR A 401 6.75 8.92 30.99
CA THR A 401 7.05 10.18 31.68
C THR A 401 8.21 10.86 30.96
N LEU A 402 7.88 11.86 30.13
CA LEU A 402 8.84 12.71 29.44
C LEU A 402 9.51 13.70 30.42
N PRO A 403 10.85 13.92 30.36
CA PRO A 403 11.50 15.01 31.08
C PRO A 403 10.78 16.35 30.79
N GLU A 404 10.58 17.24 31.78
CA GLU A 404 9.76 18.46 31.62
C GLU A 404 10.11 19.30 30.37
N LYS A 405 11.40 19.32 29.98
CA LYS A 405 11.90 20.02 28.78
C LYS A 405 11.45 19.42 27.44
N SER A 406 10.81 18.26 27.43
CA SER A 406 10.40 17.52 26.23
C SER A 406 8.88 17.47 26.01
N LYS A 407 8.09 18.05 26.91
CA LYS A 407 6.62 18.25 26.73
C LYS A 407 6.27 19.20 25.58
N THR A 408 7.24 19.95 25.06
CA THR A 408 7.08 20.92 23.95
C THR A 408 7.81 20.51 22.66
N GLY A 409 8.52 19.37 22.64
CA GLY A 409 9.26 18.84 21.49
C GLY A 409 10.62 18.20 21.85
N ILE A 410 11.29 17.56 20.88
CA ILE A 410 12.60 16.92 21.08
C ILE A 410 13.68 18.00 21.35
N PRO A 411 14.45 17.91 22.45
CA PRO A 411 15.54 18.83 22.77
C PRO A 411 16.60 18.95 21.66
N SER A 412 17.11 20.16 21.43
CA SER A 412 18.06 20.45 20.34
C SER A 412 19.46 19.82 20.51
N ASP A 413 19.78 19.33 21.71
CA ASP A 413 21.05 18.72 22.10
C ASP A 413 21.11 17.20 21.87
N CYS A 414 20.06 16.61 21.28
CA CYS A 414 20.10 15.24 20.78
C CYS A 414 20.85 15.22 19.44
N GLY A 415 22.09 14.72 19.47
CA GLY A 415 23.02 14.72 18.34
C GLY A 415 22.53 13.95 17.10
N PHE A 416 23.22 14.18 15.98
CA PHE A 416 22.92 13.63 14.66
C PHE A 416 23.95 12.54 14.28
N GLU A 417 23.49 11.37 13.89
CA GLU A 417 24.29 10.40 13.12
C GLU A 417 23.62 10.14 11.77
N PHE A 418 24.33 10.47 10.67
CA PHE A 418 23.82 10.37 9.30
C PHE A 418 24.27 9.04 8.67
N PRO A 419 23.37 8.20 8.11
CA PRO A 419 23.78 7.16 7.19
C PRO A 419 24.14 7.78 5.83
N ILE A 420 25.27 7.38 5.24
CA ILE A 420 25.80 7.86 3.94
C ILE A 420 24.75 7.87 2.81
N HIS A 421 23.78 6.97 2.83
CA HIS A 421 22.70 6.93 1.83
C HIS A 421 21.76 8.15 1.85
N SER A 422 21.65 8.86 2.97
CA SER A 422 20.83 10.07 3.08
C SER A 422 21.53 11.30 2.48
N LEU A 423 22.86 11.30 2.41
CA LEU A 423 23.64 12.30 1.67
C LEU A 423 23.42 12.17 0.17
N ILE A 424 23.20 10.96 -0.35
CA ILE A 424 22.91 10.72 -1.77
C ILE A 424 21.55 11.31 -2.17
N VAL A 425 20.54 11.21 -1.30
CA VAL A 425 19.23 11.82 -1.54
C VAL A 425 19.33 13.34 -1.54
N ILE A 426 20.03 13.93 -0.56
CA ILE A 426 20.27 15.38 -0.50
C ILE A 426 21.12 15.85 -1.69
N ALA A 427 22.14 15.10 -2.09
CA ALA A 427 22.98 15.40 -3.24
C ALA A 427 22.21 15.32 -4.57
N ASN A 428 21.33 14.33 -4.73
CA ASN A 428 20.44 14.22 -5.89
C ASN A 428 19.42 15.37 -5.93
N LEU A 429 18.91 15.79 -4.78
CA LEU A 429 18.00 16.93 -4.66
C LEU A 429 18.69 18.27 -4.94
N ILE A 430 19.93 18.46 -4.46
CA ILE A 430 20.78 19.60 -4.81
C ILE A 430 21.14 19.57 -6.30
N GLY A 431 21.40 18.38 -6.85
CA GLY A 431 21.63 18.17 -8.28
C GLY A 431 20.42 18.56 -9.14
N ILE A 432 19.20 18.24 -8.72
CA ILE A 432 17.96 18.67 -9.39
C ILE A 432 17.81 20.20 -9.31
N VAL A 433 18.10 20.81 -8.15
CA VAL A 433 18.08 22.28 -7.99
C VAL A 433 19.15 22.97 -8.85
N TYR A 434 20.34 22.37 -8.99
CA TYR A 434 21.40 22.87 -9.86
C TYR A 434 21.12 22.64 -11.35
N TRP A 435 20.44 21.54 -11.72
CA TRP A 435 20.03 21.24 -13.09
C TRP A 435 18.92 22.19 -13.58
N LEU A 436 18.09 22.69 -12.68
CA LEU A 436 17.07 23.72 -12.97
C LEU A 436 17.63 25.16 -13.00
N ARG A 437 18.87 25.37 -12.54
CA ARG A 437 19.51 26.70 -12.45
C ARG A 437 19.75 27.41 -13.80
N PRO A 438 20.04 26.73 -14.94
CA PRO A 438 20.19 27.39 -16.24
C PRO A 438 18.91 28.04 -16.76
N TYR A 439 17.74 27.63 -16.27
CA TYR A 439 16.44 28.20 -16.67
C TYR A 439 16.10 29.51 -15.95
N GLY A 440 16.79 29.83 -14.85
CA GLY A 440 16.58 31.06 -14.08
C GLY A 440 17.53 32.22 -14.40
N GLN A 441 18.51 32.03 -15.29
CA GLN A 441 19.51 33.07 -15.63
C GLN A 441 19.24 33.84 -16.93
N LYS A 442 18.09 33.59 -17.58
CA LYS A 442 17.57 34.43 -18.68
C LYS A 442 16.25 35.12 -18.28
N ILE A 443 16.24 35.70 -17.07
CA ILE A 443 15.20 36.65 -16.64
C ILE A 443 15.67 38.04 -17.01
#